data_AF-A0A4R6GQN4-F1
#
_entry.id   AF-A0A4R6GQN4-F1
#
_cell.length_a   1.000
_cell.length_b   1.000
_cell.length_c   1.000
_cell.angle_alpha   90.00
_cell.angle_beta   90.00
_cell.angle_gamma   90.00
#
_symmetry.space_group_name_H-M   'P 1'
#
loop_
_entity.id
_entity.type
_entity.pdbx_description
1 polymer ?
#
loop_
_entity_poly.entity_id
_entity_poly.type
_entity_poly.pdbx_seq_one_letter_code
_entity_poly.pdbx_strand_id
1 'polypeptide(L)'
;MRLALIHSRFSEKAMDGKSYPQKGDINIGNDVWIGYNATIMGGVTVGDGAIIATNSTVVRDVEPYSIVGGNPAAEIKKRFSEDIIAKLLKLKWWNWEIEKITENVQSLAGNDIRKLIE
;
A
#
# COMPACT_ATOMS: atom_id res chain seq x y z
N MET A 1 1.84 1.31 -17.97
CA MET A 1 1.17 1.20 -19.28
C MET A 1 2.12 0.52 -20.26
N ARG A 2 1.99 -0.80 -20.45
CA ARG A 2 2.65 -1.51 -21.55
C ARG A 2 1.96 -1.04 -22.83
N LEU A 3 2.69 -0.47 -23.78
CA LEU A 3 2.15 -0.26 -25.13
C LEU A 3 1.96 -1.67 -25.74
N ALA A 4 0.74 -2.20 -25.67
CA ALA A 4 0.39 -3.49 -26.25
C ALA A 4 -0.71 -3.28 -27.28
N LEU A 5 -0.37 -2.65 -28.40
CA LEU A 5 -1.16 -2.70 -29.62
C LEU A 5 -0.21 -2.58 -30.80
N ILE A 6 0.56 -3.62 -31.11
CA ILE A 6 1.12 -3.74 -32.46
C ILE A 6 1.10 -5.19 -32.92
N HIS A 7 0.04 -5.51 -33.66
CA HIS A 7 -0.09 -6.75 -34.40
C HIS A 7 1.00 -6.84 -35.48
N SER A 8 1.77 -7.93 -35.43
CA SER A 8 2.45 -8.65 -36.53
C SER A 8 3.46 -7.98 -37.49
N ARG A 9 3.87 -6.72 -37.33
CA ARG A 9 5.00 -6.14 -38.11
C ARG A 9 5.89 -5.16 -37.35
N PHE A 10 6.46 -5.57 -36.23
CA PHE A 10 7.61 -4.87 -35.63
C PHE A 10 8.88 -5.68 -35.85
N SER A 11 9.92 -5.04 -36.38
CA SER A 11 11.28 -5.61 -36.39
C SER A 11 11.70 -5.88 -34.95
N GLU A 12 12.34 -7.02 -34.68
CA GLU A 12 12.92 -7.34 -33.36
C GLU A 12 13.83 -6.21 -32.84
N LYS A 13 14.40 -5.40 -33.75
CA LYS A 13 15.28 -4.25 -33.45
C LYS A 13 14.54 -2.94 -33.15
N ALA A 14 13.21 -2.89 -33.24
CA ALA A 14 12.46 -1.64 -33.10
C ALA A 14 12.53 -1.03 -31.67
N MET A 15 13.01 -1.82 -30.71
CA MET A 15 13.21 -1.44 -29.32
C MET A 15 14.70 -1.29 -28.95
N ASP A 16 15.63 -1.56 -29.87
CA ASP A 16 17.07 -1.43 -29.62
C ASP A 16 17.43 0.02 -29.25
N GLY A 17 18.17 0.18 -28.16
CA GLY A 17 18.64 1.48 -27.66
C GLY A 17 17.59 2.34 -26.95
N LYS A 18 16.35 1.85 -26.77
CA LYS A 18 15.33 2.59 -26.00
C LYS A 18 15.44 2.28 -24.50
N SER A 19 15.69 3.30 -23.70
CA SER A 19 15.54 3.27 -22.24
C SER A 19 14.27 4.01 -21.84
N TYR A 20 13.48 3.42 -20.95
CA TYR A 20 12.27 4.02 -20.42
C TYR A 20 12.54 4.59 -19.02
N PRO A 21 12.02 5.79 -18.70
CA PRO A 21 12.13 6.31 -17.34
C PRO A 21 11.44 5.34 -16.39
N GLN A 22 12.22 4.69 -15.53
CA GLN A 22 11.70 3.89 -14.43
C GLN A 22 11.43 4.82 -13.25
N LYS A 23 10.21 4.79 -12.71
CA LYS A 23 9.86 5.56 -11.51
C LYS A 23 10.32 4.87 -10.20
N GLY A 24 10.93 3.69 -10.30
CA GLY A 24 11.27 2.84 -9.17
C GLY A 24 10.18 1.80 -8.86
N ASP A 25 10.45 0.98 -7.85
CA ASP A 25 9.56 -0.07 -7.39
C ASP A 25 8.28 0.49 -6.75
N ILE A 26 7.23 -0.32 -6.73
CA ILE A 26 6.03 -0.04 -5.94
C ILE A 26 6.23 -0.75 -4.60
N ASN A 27 6.31 0.01 -3.52
CA ASN A 27 6.52 -0.52 -2.18
C ASN A 27 5.18 -0.54 -1.43
N ILE A 28 4.67 -1.72 -1.11
CA ILE A 28 3.47 -1.87 -0.29
C ILE A 28 3.89 -2.36 1.09
N GLY A 29 3.53 -1.59 2.12
CA GLY A 29 3.76 -1.94 3.51
C GLY A 29 2.91 -3.12 4.00
N ASN A 30 2.99 -3.37 5.29
CA ASN A 30 2.27 -4.44 5.98
C ASN A 30 0.88 -3.97 6.41
N ASP A 31 -0.06 -4.88 6.59
CA ASP A 31 -1.45 -4.55 6.99
C ASP A 31 -2.15 -3.55 6.04
N VAL A 32 -1.74 -3.47 4.77
CA VAL A 32 -2.36 -2.59 3.78
C VAL A 32 -3.61 -3.25 3.22
N TRP A 33 -4.74 -2.54 3.25
CA TRP A 33 -5.95 -2.97 2.57
C TRP A 33 -6.14 -2.20 1.26
N ILE A 34 -6.13 -2.93 0.14
CA ILE A 34 -6.31 -2.36 -1.21
C ILE A 34 -7.72 -2.70 -1.70
N GLY A 35 -8.54 -1.67 -1.85
CA GLY A 35 -9.89 -1.78 -2.37
C GLY A 35 -9.93 -2.22 -3.83
N TYR A 36 -11.04 -2.86 -4.21
CA TYR A 36 -11.26 -3.35 -5.56
C TYR A 36 -11.00 -2.27 -6.63
N ASN A 37 -10.35 -2.65 -7.73
CA ASN A 37 -10.06 -1.77 -8.87
C ASN A 37 -9.27 -0.48 -8.53
N ALA A 38 -8.52 -0.47 -7.42
CA ALA A 38 -7.56 0.59 -7.17
C ALA A 38 -6.35 0.47 -8.13
N THR A 39 -5.85 1.62 -8.59
CA THR A 39 -4.64 1.73 -9.44
C THR A 39 -3.54 2.42 -8.63
N ILE A 40 -2.37 1.80 -8.55
CA ILE A 40 -1.19 2.37 -7.88
C ILE A 40 -0.14 2.67 -8.94
N MET A 41 0.28 3.94 -9.02
CA MET A 41 1.28 4.38 -9.99
C MET A 41 2.68 3.88 -9.61
N GLY A 42 3.53 3.66 -10.62
CA GLY A 42 4.92 3.23 -10.39
C GLY A 42 5.72 4.23 -9.54
N GLY A 43 6.57 3.71 -8.66
CA GLY A 43 7.39 4.49 -7.71
C GLY A 43 6.67 4.91 -6.43
N VAL A 44 5.39 4.54 -6.26
CA VAL A 44 4.62 4.88 -5.05
C VAL A 44 4.97 3.93 -3.91
N THR A 45 5.14 4.50 -2.72
CA THR A 45 5.20 3.80 -1.44
C THR A 45 3.87 3.94 -0.69
N VAL A 46 3.30 2.81 -0.29
CA VAL A 46 2.10 2.75 0.55
C VAL A 46 2.51 2.29 1.95
N GLY A 47 2.38 3.16 2.94
CA GLY A 47 2.79 2.92 4.32
C GLY A 47 1.99 1.83 5.04
N ASP A 48 2.57 1.28 6.09
CA ASP A 48 1.96 0.22 6.89
C ASP A 48 0.56 0.61 7.39
N GLY A 49 -0.39 -0.33 7.36
CA GLY A 49 -1.74 -0.13 7.85
C GLY A 49 -2.61 0.80 6.99
N ALA A 50 -2.14 1.26 5.83
CA ALA A 50 -2.93 2.15 4.97
C ALA A 50 -4.14 1.43 4.33
N ILE A 51 -5.19 2.20 4.03
CA ILE A 51 -6.39 1.72 3.33
C ILE A 51 -6.56 2.52 2.05
N ILE A 52 -6.57 1.83 0.91
CA ILE A 52 -6.86 2.41 -0.40
C ILE A 52 -8.31 2.10 -0.75
N ALA A 53 -9.17 3.11 -0.89
CA ALA A 53 -10.56 2.90 -1.26
C ALA A 53 -10.71 2.30 -2.68
N THR A 54 -11.81 1.62 -2.92
CA THR A 54 -12.19 1.09 -4.24
C THR A 54 -12.17 2.17 -5.34
N ASN A 55 -11.75 1.81 -6.55
CA ASN A 55 -11.63 2.71 -7.71
C ASN A 55 -10.67 3.91 -7.53
N SER A 56 -9.76 3.87 -6.54
CA SER A 56 -8.81 4.98 -6.32
C SER A 56 -7.63 4.94 -7.27
N THR A 57 -7.08 6.10 -7.63
CA THR A 57 -5.84 6.22 -8.41
C THR A 57 -4.76 6.88 -7.57
N VAL A 58 -3.86 6.07 -7.01
CA VAL A 58 -2.79 6.49 -6.12
C VAL A 58 -1.60 6.96 -6.96
N VAL A 59 -1.39 8.28 -6.99
CA VAL A 59 -0.35 8.94 -7.81
C VAL A 59 0.85 9.45 -7.00
N ARG A 60 0.80 9.33 -5.67
CA ARG A 60 1.79 9.79 -4.70
C ARG A 60 1.82 8.84 -3.51
N ASP A 61 2.87 8.94 -2.71
CA ASP A 61 3.05 8.13 -1.50
C ASP A 61 1.87 8.31 -0.53
N VAL A 62 1.59 7.23 0.19
CA VAL A 62 0.48 7.13 1.14
C VAL A 62 1.06 6.88 2.52
N GLU A 63 0.77 7.80 3.44
CA GLU A 63 1.26 7.71 4.81
C GLU A 63 0.73 6.48 5.56
N PRO A 64 1.49 5.93 6.53
CA PRO A 64 1.02 4.83 7.36
C PRO A 64 -0.33 5.13 8.02
N TYR A 65 -1.18 4.10 8.12
CA TYR A 65 -2.51 4.17 8.72
C TYR A 65 -3.44 5.23 8.13
N SER A 66 -3.13 5.80 6.96
CA SER A 66 -4.03 6.71 6.27
C SER A 66 -5.08 5.95 5.45
N ILE A 67 -6.26 6.54 5.34
CA ILE A 67 -7.32 6.09 4.45
C ILE A 67 -7.35 7.08 3.29
N VAL A 68 -7.06 6.61 2.08
CA VAL A 68 -7.07 7.44 0.87
C VAL A 68 -8.13 6.98 -0.11
N GLY A 69 -8.67 7.91 -0.90
CA GLY A 69 -9.64 7.60 -1.93
C GLY A 69 -9.70 8.62 -3.06
N GLY A 70 -10.26 8.22 -4.20
CA GLY A 70 -10.53 9.10 -5.35
C GLY A 70 -9.48 9.03 -6.46
N ASN A 71 -9.64 9.88 -7.47
CA ASN A 71 -8.75 9.99 -8.63
C ASN A 71 -8.50 11.48 -8.97
N PRO A 72 -7.34 12.06 -8.60
CA PRO A 72 -6.24 11.42 -7.88
C PRO A 72 -6.62 11.10 -6.42
N ALA A 73 -6.02 10.07 -5.84
CA ALA A 73 -6.27 9.69 -4.46
C ALA A 73 -5.81 10.79 -3.48
N ALA A 74 -6.68 11.13 -2.55
CA ALA A 74 -6.42 12.07 -1.46
C ALA A 74 -6.70 11.42 -0.11
N GLU A 75 -6.02 11.88 0.93
CA GLU A 75 -6.29 11.45 2.30
C GLU A 75 -7.71 11.87 2.70
N ILE A 76 -8.49 10.89 3.17
CA ILE A 76 -9.82 11.08 3.73
C ILE A 76 -9.70 11.30 5.24
N LYS A 77 -8.96 10.42 5.92
CA LYS A 77 -8.62 10.51 7.35
C LYS A 77 -7.55 9.49 7.73
N LYS A 78 -7.01 9.58 8.95
CA LYS A 78 -6.24 8.49 9.58
C LYS A 78 -7.16 7.46 10.23
N ARG A 79 -6.71 6.20 10.31
CA ARG A 79 -7.39 5.11 11.04
C ARG A 79 -7.38 5.37 12.55
N PHE A 80 -6.29 5.94 13.07
CA PHE A 80 -6.04 6.17 14.49
C PHE A 80 -5.41 7.54 14.74
N SER A 81 -5.26 7.93 16.01
CA SER A 81 -4.49 9.11 16.40
C SER A 81 -2.98 8.88 16.22
N GLU A 82 -2.22 9.96 16.07
CA GLU A 82 -0.77 9.93 15.84
C GLU A 82 -0.01 9.14 16.92
N ASP A 83 -0.43 9.22 18.18
CA ASP A 83 0.17 8.48 19.29
C ASP A 83 -0.02 6.96 19.16
N ILE A 84 -1.21 6.52 18.74
CA ILE A 84 -1.50 5.11 18.48
C ILE A 84 -0.71 4.62 17.26
N ILE A 85 -0.65 5.42 16.19
CA ILE A 85 0.12 5.11 14.98
C ILE A 85 1.59 4.89 15.33
N ALA A 86 2.19 5.80 16.10
CA ALA A 86 3.59 5.69 16.51
C ALA A 86 3.85 4.40 17.31
N LYS A 87 2.94 4.02 18.22
CA LYS A 87 3.06 2.77 18.98
C LYS A 87 2.94 1.54 18.08
N LEU A 88 2.03 1.54 17.12
CA LEU A 88 1.85 0.41 16.19
C LEU A 88 3.04 0.24 15.23
N LEU A 89 3.58 1.34 14.72
CA LEU A 89 4.78 1.34 13.87
C LEU A 89 6.02 0.86 14.63
N LYS A 90 6.06 1.07 15.95
CA LYS A 90 7.10 0.49 16.82
C LYS A 90 6.84 -0.99 17.10
N LEU A 91 5.57 -1.37 17.27
CA LEU A 91 5.16 -2.74 17.59
C LEU A 91 5.51 -3.72 16.48
N LYS A 92 5.28 -3.32 15.22
CA LYS A 92 5.47 -4.13 14.00
C LYS A 92 4.97 -5.56 14.19
N TRP A 93 3.71 -5.71 14.58
CA TRP A 93 3.14 -7.01 14.96
C TRP A 93 3.22 -8.05 13.85
N TRP A 94 3.25 -7.61 12.59
CA TRP A 94 3.47 -8.45 11.41
C TRP A 94 4.85 -9.13 11.37
N ASN A 95 5.82 -8.68 12.17
CA ASN A 95 7.13 -9.31 12.33
C ASN A 95 7.19 -10.28 13.52
N TRP A 96 6.08 -10.51 14.22
CA TRP A 96 6.06 -11.46 15.34
C TRP A 96 6.01 -12.91 14.86
N GLU A 97 6.49 -13.82 15.72
CA GLU A 97 6.27 -15.25 15.55
C GLU A 97 4.77 -15.58 15.50
N ILE A 98 4.40 -16.58 14.71
CA ILE A 98 3.00 -16.91 14.42
C ILE A 98 2.23 -17.31 15.68
N GLU A 99 2.88 -17.93 16.65
CA GLU A 99 2.30 -18.31 17.94
C GLU A 99 1.83 -17.07 18.71
N LYS A 100 2.71 -16.05 18.78
CA LYS A 100 2.39 -14.78 19.44
C LYS A 100 1.26 -14.05 18.71
N ILE A 101 1.24 -14.08 17.38
CA ILE A 101 0.12 -13.50 16.59
C ILE A 101 -1.18 -14.23 16.93
N THR A 102 -1.16 -15.56 16.99
CA THR A 102 -2.33 -16.40 17.25
C THR A 102 -2.91 -16.13 18.64
N GLU A 103 -2.06 -16.03 19.67
CA GLU A 103 -2.47 -15.69 21.04
C GLU A 103 -3.12 -14.30 21.13
N ASN A 104 -2.69 -13.37 20.28
CA ASN A 104 -3.14 -11.98 20.29
C ASN A 104 -4.18 -11.65 19.22
N VAL A 105 -4.68 -12.64 18.47
CA VAL A 105 -5.56 -12.42 17.32
C VAL A 105 -6.84 -11.66 17.68
N GLN A 106 -7.39 -11.90 18.87
CA GLN A 106 -8.60 -11.22 19.34
C GLN A 106 -8.35 -9.72 19.57
N SER A 107 -7.16 -9.35 20.02
CA SER A 107 -6.78 -7.95 20.19
C SER A 107 -6.44 -7.30 18.85
N LEU A 108 -5.82 -8.06 17.93
CA LEU A 108 -5.45 -7.58 16.59
C LEU A 108 -6.66 -7.36 15.67
N ALA A 109 -7.64 -8.26 15.73
CA ALA A 109 -8.88 -8.19 14.94
C ALA A 109 -10.03 -7.47 15.68
N GLY A 110 -9.83 -7.13 16.96
CA GLY A 110 -10.84 -6.49 17.79
C GLY A 110 -10.91 -4.97 17.59
N ASN A 111 -11.91 -4.35 18.20
CA ASN A 111 -12.11 -2.91 18.16
C ASN A 111 -11.25 -2.14 19.18
N ASP A 112 -10.47 -2.85 20.02
CA ASP A 112 -9.72 -2.25 21.13
C ASP A 112 -8.22 -2.52 20.99
N ILE A 113 -7.58 -1.71 20.14
CA ILE A 113 -6.14 -1.75 19.89
C ILE A 113 -5.32 -1.42 21.14
N ARG A 114 -5.91 -0.78 22.17
CA ARG A 114 -5.20 -0.37 23.39
C ARG A 114 -4.57 -1.55 24.12
N LYS A 115 -5.23 -2.71 24.09
CA LYS A 115 -4.73 -3.97 24.69
C LYS A 115 -3.41 -4.46 24.10
N LEU A 116 -2.99 -3.96 22.93
CA LEU A 116 -1.72 -4.33 22.28
C LEU A 116 -0.60 -3.31 22.52
N ILE A 117 -0.94 -2.12 23.01
CA ILE A 117 -0.04 -0.95 23.06
C ILE A 117 0.11 -0.35 24.47
N GLU A 118 -0.58 -0.93 25.45
CA GLU A 118 -0.44 -0.72 26.91
C GLU A 118 0.29 -1.92 27.52
#